data_AF-A0A1S3XP44-F1
#
_entry.id   AF-A0A1S3XP44-F1
#
_cell.length_a   1.000
_cell.length_b   1.000
_cell.length_c   1.000
_cell.angle_alpha   90.00
_cell.angle_beta   90.00
_cell.angle_gamma   90.00
#
_symmetry.space_group_name_H-M   'P 1'
#
loop_
_entity.id
_entity.type
_entity.pdbx_description
1 polymer ?
#
loop_
_entity_poly.entity_id
_entity_poly.type
_entity_poly.pdbx_seq_one_letter_code
_entity_poly.pdbx_strand_id
1 'polypeptide(L)'
;MFLAVVARPRFDAQGNEIFLGKIGVFPFVTLERARRASANRAADTLETKPITSVTKDKVRSYLIEKVIPAIKAKWPREDLNYPIFIQQDNARAHIQLVDEEFCRVATQNGFDIRLTSKPPNSPDLNVLGLVFLELFSPYGIRSHLQLLMSYLLQLRSHSNNIFLTLQSCMVEIMRAKGCHNYKIPHLSKAMLERKGQLPSQLKCDALLVQEVLSYLDGSN
;
A
#
# COMPACT_ATOMS: atom_id res chain seq x y z
N MET A 1 -6.54 11.05 -9.79
CA MET A 1 -6.38 10.24 -8.56
C MET A 1 -6.43 8.77 -8.91
N PHE A 2 -5.75 7.90 -8.17
CA PHE A 2 -5.74 6.45 -8.37
C PHE A 2 -5.71 5.74 -7.02
N LEU A 3 -6.14 4.48 -7.00
CA LEU A 3 -5.98 3.57 -5.87
C LEU A 3 -4.81 2.64 -6.18
N ALA A 4 -3.79 2.62 -5.33
CA ALA A 4 -2.64 1.72 -5.47
C ALA A 4 -2.68 0.67 -4.37
N VAL A 5 -2.37 -0.58 -4.72
CA VAL A 5 -2.34 -1.70 -3.78
C VAL A 5 -1.02 -2.43 -3.93
N VAL A 6 -0.33 -2.53 -2.80
CA VAL A 6 0.94 -3.25 -2.67
C VAL A 6 0.88 -4.12 -1.41
N ALA A 7 1.57 -5.24 -1.47
CA ALA A 7 1.80 -6.17 -0.39
C ALA A 7 3.31 -6.35 -0.23
N ARG A 8 3.72 -6.91 0.91
CA ARG A 8 5.13 -7.17 1.19
C ARG A 8 5.66 -8.21 0.19
N PRO A 9 6.82 -7.96 -0.45
CA PRO A 9 7.42 -8.96 -1.31
C PRO A 9 7.89 -10.17 -0.49
N ARG A 10 7.94 -11.34 -1.13
CA ARG A 10 8.39 -12.58 -0.49
C ARG A 10 9.54 -13.16 -1.29
N PHE A 11 10.43 -13.80 -0.55
CA PHE A 11 11.67 -14.35 -1.06
C PHE A 11 11.79 -15.80 -0.61
N ASP A 12 12.37 -16.66 -1.45
CA ASP A 12 12.75 -18.01 -1.05
C ASP A 12 13.99 -18.00 -0.13
N ALA A 13 14.42 -19.19 0.30
CA ALA A 13 15.58 -19.34 1.18
C ALA A 13 16.91 -18.90 0.53
N GLN A 14 16.96 -18.83 -0.79
CA GLN A 14 18.11 -18.38 -1.57
C GLN A 14 18.07 -16.87 -1.83
N GLY A 15 17.00 -16.18 -1.42
CA GLY A 15 16.80 -14.76 -1.61
C GLY A 15 16.18 -14.38 -2.96
N ASN A 16 15.71 -15.33 -3.76
CA ASN A 16 15.00 -15.03 -5.00
C ASN A 16 13.57 -14.58 -4.70
N GLU A 17 13.12 -13.54 -5.39
CA GLU A 17 11.76 -13.03 -5.24
C GLU A 17 10.74 -14.01 -5.83
N ILE A 18 9.86 -14.54 -4.98
CA ILE A 18 8.76 -15.45 -5.37
C ILE A 18 7.41 -14.74 -5.42
N PHE A 19 7.31 -13.57 -4.80
CA PHE A 19 6.13 -12.70 -4.86
C PHE A 19 6.56 -11.24 -4.81
N LEU A 20 6.33 -10.51 -5.89
CA LEU A 20 6.70 -9.09 -6.01
C LEU A 20 5.86 -8.15 -5.14
N GLY A 21 4.69 -8.60 -4.66
CA GLY A 21 3.80 -7.78 -3.83
C GLY A 21 3.03 -6.69 -4.60
N LYS A 22 3.24 -6.51 -5.90
CA LYS A 22 2.51 -5.51 -6.70
C LYS A 22 1.14 -6.00 -7.15
N ILE A 23 0.12 -5.64 -6.38
CA ILE A 23 -1.26 -6.01 -6.69
C ILE A 23 -1.80 -5.18 -7.86
N GLY A 24 -1.72 -3.85 -7.81
CA GLY A 24 -2.15 -3.04 -8.95
C GLY A 24 -2.27 -1.54 -8.67
N VAL A 25 -2.48 -0.78 -9.74
CA VAL A 25 -2.88 0.63 -9.66
C VAL A 25 -4.13 0.83 -10.51
N PHE A 26 -5.15 1.42 -9.89
CA PHE A 26 -6.50 1.54 -10.41
C PHE A 26 -6.86 3.03 -10.50
N PRO A 27 -6.65 3.68 -11.65
CA PRO A 27 -6.98 5.10 -11.81
C PRO A 27 -8.49 5.33 -11.77
N PHE A 28 -8.92 6.37 -11.06
CA PHE A 28 -10.33 6.77 -11.01
C PHE A 28 -10.71 7.48 -12.31
N VAL A 29 -11.21 6.73 -13.28
CA VAL A 29 -11.55 7.22 -14.62
C VAL A 29 -12.91 6.70 -15.11
N THR A 30 -13.54 7.45 -16.01
CA THR A 30 -14.71 7.06 -16.80
C THR A 30 -14.36 7.05 -18.28
N LEU A 31 -15.03 6.19 -19.04
CA LEU A 31 -15.00 6.24 -20.51
C LEU A 31 -16.20 7.05 -20.98
N GLU A 32 -15.94 8.18 -21.63
CA GLU A 32 -16.97 9.06 -22.18
C GLU A 32 -16.77 9.22 -23.68
N ARG A 33 -17.85 9.39 -24.44
CA ARG A 33 -17.75 9.71 -25.87
C ARG A 33 -17.30 11.15 -26.08
N ALA A 34 -16.35 11.35 -26.99
CA ALA A 34 -15.88 12.66 -27.42
C ALA A 34 -17.03 13.45 -28.06
N ARG A 35 -17.44 14.56 -27.42
CA ARG A 35 -18.56 15.40 -27.90
C ARG A 35 -18.22 16.25 -29.11
N ARG A 36 -16.94 16.48 -29.39
CA ARG A 36 -16.47 17.34 -30.49
C ARG A 36 -15.31 16.65 -31.19
N ALA A 37 -15.29 16.74 -32.52
CA ALA A 37 -14.12 16.37 -33.29
C ALA A 37 -12.99 17.38 -33.02
N SER A 38 -11.75 16.89 -33.04
CA SER A 38 -10.54 17.71 -32.98
C SER A 38 -9.57 17.24 -34.07
N ALA A 39 -8.55 18.04 -34.36
CA ALA A 39 -7.52 17.70 -35.35
C ALA A 39 -6.87 16.31 -35.11
N ASN A 40 -6.88 15.83 -33.86
CA ASN A 40 -6.26 14.56 -33.47
C ASN A 40 -7.28 13.46 -33.13
N ARG A 41 -8.59 13.69 -33.28
CA ARG A 41 -9.63 12.73 -32.86
C ARG A 41 -11.00 12.99 -33.50
N ALA A 42 -11.59 11.96 -34.09
CA ALA A 42 -12.97 12.01 -34.59
C ALA A 42 -14.00 12.13 -33.44
N ALA A 43 -15.16 12.75 -33.71
CA ALA A 43 -16.29 12.74 -32.79
C ALA A 43 -16.72 11.29 -32.45
N ASP A 44 -17.33 11.08 -31.29
CA ASP A 44 -17.78 9.77 -30.75
C ASP A 44 -16.69 8.75 -30.35
N THR A 45 -15.41 9.09 -30.49
CA THR A 45 -14.31 8.28 -29.95
C THR A 45 -14.43 8.19 -28.42
N LEU A 46 -14.25 6.99 -27.85
CA LEU A 46 -14.21 6.82 -26.39
C LEU A 46 -12.95 7.48 -25.80
N GLU A 47 -13.15 8.38 -24.85
CA GLU A 47 -12.12 9.10 -24.12
C GLU A 47 -12.14 8.70 -22.65
N THR A 48 -10.96 8.39 -22.12
CA THR A 48 -10.77 8.22 -20.69
C THR A 48 -10.70 9.58 -20.01
N LYS A 49 -11.67 9.89 -19.15
CA LYS A 49 -11.69 11.12 -18.36
C LYS A 49 -11.49 10.83 -16.87
N PRO A 50 -10.76 11.71 -16.15
CA PRO A 50 -10.62 11.56 -14.71
C PRO A 50 -11.96 11.80 -14.03
N ILE A 51 -12.30 10.96 -13.06
CA ILE A 51 -13.42 11.22 -12.16
C ILE A 51 -13.05 12.41 -11.28
N THR A 52 -13.92 13.41 -11.22
CA THR A 52 -13.68 14.67 -10.50
C THR A 52 -13.91 14.57 -8.98
N SER A 53 -14.71 13.60 -8.52
CA SER A 53 -14.98 13.36 -7.11
C SER A 53 -14.97 11.86 -6.78
N VAL A 54 -14.13 11.48 -5.82
CA VAL A 54 -14.04 10.10 -5.32
C VAL A 54 -14.90 9.98 -4.06
N THR A 55 -16.03 9.29 -4.19
CA THR A 55 -16.96 9.01 -3.10
C THR A 55 -16.72 7.63 -2.50
N LYS A 56 -17.29 7.38 -1.31
CA LYS A 56 -17.28 6.06 -0.67
C LYS A 56 -17.76 4.96 -1.62
N ASP A 57 -18.83 5.21 -2.37
CA ASP A 57 -19.36 4.21 -3.31
C ASP A 57 -18.40 3.90 -4.46
N LYS A 58 -17.66 4.91 -4.96
CA LYS A 58 -16.64 4.67 -5.99
C LYS A 58 -15.45 3.90 -5.42
N VAL A 59 -15.05 4.19 -4.18
CA VAL A 59 -13.98 3.42 -3.51
C VAL A 59 -14.44 1.98 -3.30
N ARG A 60 -15.68 1.76 -2.83
CA ARG A 60 -16.28 0.43 -2.69
C ARG A 60 -16.26 -0.35 -3.99
N SER A 61 -16.78 0.24 -5.07
CA SER A 61 -16.85 -0.45 -6.36
C SER A 61 -15.45 -0.79 -6.88
N TYR A 62 -14.47 0.10 -6.71
CA TYR A 62 -13.08 -0.19 -7.08
C TYR A 62 -12.48 -1.32 -6.24
N LEU A 63 -12.77 -1.37 -4.93
CA LEU A 63 -12.32 -2.44 -4.05
C LEU A 63 -12.90 -3.80 -4.50
N ILE A 64 -14.20 -3.84 -4.77
CA ILE A 64 -14.94 -5.06 -5.13
C ILE A 64 -14.59 -5.53 -6.55
N GLU A 65 -14.66 -4.64 -7.54
CA GLU A 65 -14.58 -4.98 -8.96
C GLU A 65 -13.14 -5.08 -9.46
N LYS A 66 -12.18 -4.45 -8.76
CA LYS A 66 -10.80 -4.33 -9.25
C LYS A 66 -9.78 -4.87 -8.25
N VAL A 67 -9.81 -4.41 -7.01
CA VAL A 67 -8.79 -4.77 -6.02
C VAL A 67 -8.89 -6.23 -5.59
N ILE A 68 -10.07 -6.68 -5.14
CA ILE A 68 -10.26 -8.07 -4.70
C ILE A 68 -9.89 -9.06 -5.82
N PRO A 69 -10.37 -8.90 -7.07
CA PRO A 69 -9.96 -9.78 -8.17
C PRO A 69 -8.45 -9.78 -8.41
N ALA A 70 -7.80 -8.60 -8.35
CA ALA A 70 -6.36 -8.51 -8.52
C ALA A 70 -5.57 -9.19 -7.38
N ILE A 71 -6.06 -9.09 -6.13
CA ILE A 71 -5.52 -9.84 -5.00
C ILE A 71 -5.67 -11.34 -5.29
N LYS A 72 -6.89 -11.81 -5.55
CA LYS A 72 -7.16 -13.25 -5.79
C LYS A 72 -6.31 -13.83 -6.92
N ALA A 73 -6.07 -13.05 -7.99
CA ALA A 73 -5.27 -13.48 -9.13
C ALA A 73 -3.75 -13.57 -8.83
N LYS A 74 -3.25 -12.75 -7.89
CA LYS A 74 -1.81 -12.60 -7.64
C LYS A 74 -1.34 -13.15 -6.30
N TRP A 75 -2.25 -13.38 -5.36
CA TRP A 75 -1.90 -13.79 -4.01
C TRP A 75 -1.23 -15.16 -4.01
N PRO A 76 -0.12 -15.35 -3.28
CA PRO A 76 0.55 -16.65 -3.29
C PRO A 76 -0.31 -17.72 -2.65
N ARG A 77 -0.38 -18.89 -3.29
CA ARG A 77 -1.26 -19.99 -2.88
C ARG A 77 -0.92 -20.54 -1.50
N GLU A 78 0.35 -20.50 -1.12
CA GLU A 78 0.86 -20.96 0.18
C GLU A 78 0.28 -20.18 1.35
N ASP A 79 -0.22 -18.96 1.11
CA ASP A 79 -0.74 -18.07 2.16
C ASP A 79 -2.26 -17.93 2.14
N LEU A 80 -2.97 -18.74 1.36
CA LEU A 80 -4.43 -18.66 1.28
C LEU A 80 -5.12 -18.94 2.62
N ASN A 81 -4.46 -19.67 3.52
CA ASN A 81 -4.99 -19.99 4.85
C ASN A 81 -4.85 -18.85 5.86
N TYR A 82 -4.19 -17.75 5.50
CA TYR A 82 -4.01 -16.60 6.38
C TYR A 82 -4.91 -15.44 5.96
N PRO A 83 -5.44 -14.67 6.94
CA PRO A 83 -6.22 -13.48 6.64
C PRO A 83 -5.36 -12.43 5.92
N ILE A 84 -5.95 -11.80 4.92
CA ILE A 84 -5.34 -10.72 4.14
C ILE A 84 -5.89 -9.40 4.63
N PHE A 85 -5.03 -8.56 5.21
CA PHE A 85 -5.43 -7.23 5.65
C PHE A 85 -5.10 -6.18 4.60
N ILE A 86 -6.13 -5.51 4.09
CA ILE A 86 -6.00 -4.28 3.30
C ILE A 86 -6.02 -3.10 4.27
N GLN A 87 -4.87 -2.46 4.43
CA GLN A 87 -4.74 -1.25 5.24
C GLN A 87 -5.13 -0.02 4.41
N GLN A 88 -5.99 0.83 4.97
CA GLN A 88 -6.35 2.15 4.43
C GLN A 88 -6.09 3.25 5.47
N ASP A 89 -6.12 4.51 5.03
CA ASP A 89 -6.13 5.64 5.95
C ASP A 89 -7.56 6.02 6.39
N ASN A 90 -7.66 7.04 7.23
CA ASN A 90 -8.93 7.50 7.78
C ASN A 90 -9.59 8.60 6.92
N ALA A 91 -9.25 8.72 5.63
CA ALA A 91 -9.86 9.70 4.75
C ALA A 91 -11.37 9.44 4.58
N ARG A 92 -12.14 10.52 4.47
CA ARG A 92 -13.62 10.47 4.41
C ARG A 92 -14.17 9.64 3.25
N ALA A 93 -13.39 9.46 2.19
CA ALA A 93 -13.78 8.67 1.02
C ALA A 93 -13.65 7.16 1.23
N HIS A 94 -12.98 6.70 2.29
CA HIS A 94 -12.86 5.27 2.58
C HIS A 94 -14.15 4.69 3.16
N ILE A 95 -14.39 3.42 2.83
CA ILE A 95 -15.53 2.66 3.36
C ILE A 95 -15.25 2.18 4.78
N GLN A 96 -16.32 1.83 5.50
CA GLN A 96 -16.20 1.26 6.84
C GLN A 96 -15.52 -0.11 6.80
N LEU A 97 -14.89 -0.51 7.90
CA LEU A 97 -14.15 -1.77 7.97
C LEU A 97 -15.05 -3.00 7.80
N VAL A 98 -16.31 -2.87 8.20
CA VAL A 98 -17.36 -3.92 8.16
C VAL A 98 -18.41 -3.61 7.08
N ASP A 99 -18.02 -2.97 5.99
CA ASP A 99 -18.92 -2.69 4.86
C ASP A 99 -19.47 -4.00 4.27
N GLU A 100 -20.79 -4.18 4.34
CA GLU A 100 -21.46 -5.46 4.06
C GLU A 100 -21.18 -5.97 2.64
N GLU A 101 -21.22 -5.08 1.65
CA GLU A 101 -21.03 -5.44 0.25
C GLU A 101 -19.59 -5.89 -0.02
N PHE A 102 -18.62 -5.18 0.57
CA PHE A 102 -17.22 -5.56 0.52
C PHE A 102 -17.00 -6.92 1.21
N CYS A 103 -17.45 -7.09 2.44
CA CYS A 103 -17.25 -8.32 3.24
C CYS A 103 -17.81 -9.55 2.53
N ARG A 104 -18.96 -9.42 1.86
CA ARG A 104 -19.58 -10.50 1.08
C ARG A 104 -18.69 -11.01 -0.04
N VAL A 105 -17.94 -10.15 -0.74
CA VAL A 105 -17.07 -10.53 -1.85
C VAL A 105 -15.67 -10.94 -1.37
N ALA A 106 -15.21 -10.29 -0.31
CA ALA A 106 -13.91 -10.46 0.30
C ALA A 106 -13.69 -11.85 0.92
N THR A 107 -14.77 -12.53 1.31
CA THR A 107 -14.77 -13.85 1.94
C THR A 107 -15.03 -15.02 0.96
N GLN A 108 -15.20 -14.73 -0.33
CA GLN A 108 -15.51 -15.75 -1.34
C GLN A 108 -14.26 -16.50 -1.81
N ASN A 109 -14.47 -17.72 -2.31
CA ASN A 109 -13.44 -18.57 -2.93
C ASN A 109 -12.30 -18.96 -1.97
N GLY A 110 -12.59 -19.08 -0.67
CA GLY A 110 -11.61 -19.49 0.34
C GLY A 110 -10.64 -18.38 0.76
N PHE A 111 -10.86 -17.14 0.34
CA PHE A 111 -10.12 -15.98 0.81
C PHE A 111 -10.77 -15.41 2.07
N ASP A 112 -9.95 -14.90 2.99
CA ASP A 112 -10.39 -14.07 4.13
C ASP A 112 -9.73 -12.70 4.02
N ILE A 113 -10.33 -11.80 3.23
CA ILE A 113 -9.82 -10.43 3.05
C ILE A 113 -10.57 -9.48 3.98
N ARG A 114 -9.83 -8.67 4.74
CA ARG A 114 -10.37 -7.75 5.74
C ARG A 114 -9.81 -6.35 5.54
N LEU A 115 -10.61 -5.34 5.85
CA LEU A 115 -10.14 -3.96 5.92
C LEU A 115 -9.58 -3.67 7.31
N THR A 116 -8.53 -2.87 7.36
CA THR A 116 -8.04 -2.26 8.60
C THR A 116 -7.66 -0.81 8.36
N SER A 117 -7.75 0.01 9.40
CA SER A 117 -7.32 1.40 9.35
C SER A 117 -5.97 1.55 10.02
N LYS A 118 -5.11 2.39 9.44
CA LYS A 118 -3.91 2.84 10.15
C LYS A 118 -4.31 3.74 11.35
N PRO A 119 -3.46 3.83 12.39
CA PRO A 119 -3.66 4.79 13.46
C PRO A 119 -3.78 6.24 12.94
N PRO A 120 -4.63 7.08 13.56
CA PRO A 120 -4.74 8.49 13.22
C PRO A 120 -3.38 9.20 13.30
N ASN A 121 -3.12 10.16 12.40
CA ASN A 121 -1.90 10.97 12.37
C ASN A 121 -0.57 10.21 12.26
N SER A 122 -0.58 8.96 11.81
CA SER A 122 0.63 8.15 11.55
C SER A 122 0.90 7.98 10.05
N PRO A 123 1.50 8.97 9.34
CA PRO A 123 1.79 8.87 7.91
C PRO A 123 2.92 7.87 7.58
N ASP A 124 3.84 7.70 8.53
CA ASP A 124 4.90 6.69 8.62
C ASP A 124 4.39 5.23 8.62
N LEU A 125 3.15 5.01 9.04
CA LEU A 125 2.47 3.71 9.01
C LEU A 125 1.68 3.45 7.71
N ASN A 126 1.92 4.23 6.66
CA ASN A 126 1.37 4.00 5.33
C ASN A 126 2.49 3.70 4.33
N VAL A 127 2.56 2.45 3.85
CA VAL A 127 3.54 2.01 2.84
C VAL A 127 3.52 2.93 1.61
N LEU A 128 2.34 3.28 1.12
CA LEU A 128 2.19 4.17 -0.04
C LEU A 128 2.75 5.55 0.26
N GLY A 129 2.46 6.06 1.46
CA GLY A 129 2.99 7.34 1.96
C GLY A 129 4.53 7.33 2.01
N LEU A 130 5.13 6.26 2.52
CA LEU A 130 6.59 6.10 2.55
C LEU A 130 7.21 6.09 1.15
N VAL A 131 6.57 5.45 0.16
CA VAL A 131 7.02 5.52 -1.25
C VAL A 131 6.98 6.96 -1.76
N PHE A 132 5.90 7.69 -1.49
CA PHE A 132 5.79 9.08 -1.93
C PHE A 132 6.84 9.98 -1.28
N LEU A 133 7.11 9.83 0.02
CA LEU A 133 8.15 10.59 0.71
C LEU A 133 9.53 10.38 0.09
N GLU A 134 9.85 9.16 -0.35
CA GLU A 134 11.11 8.86 -1.04
C GLU A 134 11.16 9.49 -2.45
N LEU A 135 10.03 9.51 -3.18
CA LEU A 135 9.94 10.02 -4.54
C LEU A 135 9.97 11.56 -4.64
N PHE A 136 9.47 12.28 -3.64
CA PHE A 136 9.30 13.73 -3.69
C PHE A 136 10.55 14.53 -3.26
N SER A 137 11.67 13.88 -2.94
CA SER A 137 12.78 14.56 -2.26
C SER A 137 13.70 15.44 -3.13
N PRO A 138 13.63 15.45 -4.49
CA PRO A 138 14.10 16.66 -5.21
C PRO A 138 13.40 17.01 -6.54
N TYR A 139 12.61 16.13 -7.15
CA TYR A 139 12.12 16.36 -8.52
C TYR A 139 10.67 16.83 -8.48
N GLY A 140 10.43 18.12 -8.68
CA GLY A 140 9.08 18.67 -8.87
C GLY A 140 8.37 17.94 -10.02
N ILE A 141 7.50 17.00 -9.70
CA ILE A 141 6.84 16.16 -10.70
C ILE A 141 5.79 17.00 -11.44
N ARG A 142 5.93 17.10 -12.77
CA ARG A 142 5.12 17.99 -13.64
C ARG A 142 3.83 17.34 -14.16
N SER A 143 3.58 16.05 -13.93
CA SER A 143 2.32 15.39 -14.34
C SER A 143 1.96 14.11 -13.55
N HIS A 144 0.67 13.78 -13.46
CA HIS A 144 0.16 12.56 -12.81
C HIS A 144 0.71 11.26 -13.41
N LEU A 145 0.99 11.23 -14.71
CA LEU A 145 1.53 10.04 -15.39
C LEU A 145 2.99 9.80 -15.01
N GLN A 146 3.80 10.85 -14.93
CA GLN A 146 5.18 10.74 -14.46
C GLN A 146 5.23 10.26 -13.00
N LEU A 147 4.35 10.78 -12.14
CA LEU A 147 4.25 10.31 -10.75
C LEU A 147 3.94 8.80 -10.69
N LEU A 148 2.97 8.36 -11.49
CA LEU A 148 2.59 6.94 -11.56
C LEU A 148 3.73 6.07 -12.09
N MET A 149 4.43 6.49 -13.13
CA MET A 149 5.56 5.75 -13.69
C MET A 149 6.72 5.66 -12.69
N SER A 150 7.08 6.78 -12.05
CA SER A 150 8.11 6.80 -11.00
C SER A 150 7.73 5.91 -9.82
N TYR A 151 6.46 5.95 -9.41
CA TYR A 151 5.93 5.09 -8.36
C TYR A 151 6.03 3.60 -8.72
N LEU A 152 5.59 3.21 -9.92
CA LEU A 152 5.67 1.82 -10.38
C LEU A 152 7.12 1.32 -10.52
N LEU A 153 8.03 2.20 -10.93
CA LEU A 153 9.46 1.93 -11.04
C LEU A 153 10.10 1.77 -9.67
N GLN A 154 9.83 2.66 -8.72
CA GLN A 154 10.36 2.58 -7.35
C GLN A 154 9.93 1.30 -6.65
N LEU A 155 8.65 0.96 -6.77
CA LEU A 155 8.15 -0.34 -6.28
C LEU A 155 8.81 -1.53 -6.98
N ARG A 156 9.38 -1.38 -8.19
CA ARG A 156 10.05 -2.49 -8.89
C ARG A 156 11.42 -2.73 -8.30
N SER A 157 12.15 -1.66 -8.06
CA SER A 157 13.55 -1.75 -7.67
C SER A 157 13.73 -1.92 -6.17
N HIS A 158 12.80 -1.38 -5.35
CA HIS A 158 13.05 -1.18 -3.92
C HIS A 158 11.84 -1.52 -3.03
N SER A 159 10.95 -2.43 -3.45
CA SER A 159 9.76 -2.81 -2.67
C SER A 159 10.12 -3.21 -1.23
N ASN A 160 11.10 -4.11 -1.06
CA ASN A 160 11.53 -4.56 0.28
C ASN A 160 12.05 -3.40 1.14
N ASN A 161 12.77 -2.44 0.54
CA ASN A 161 13.31 -1.29 1.27
C ASN A 161 12.22 -0.45 1.94
N ILE A 162 11.05 -0.31 1.32
CA ILE A 162 9.92 0.43 1.88
C ILE A 162 9.34 -0.31 3.09
N PHE A 163 9.16 -1.63 2.99
CA PHE A 163 8.64 -2.45 4.10
C PHE A 163 9.63 -2.51 5.28
N LEU A 164 10.94 -2.56 5.04
CA LEU A 164 11.94 -2.45 6.10
C LEU A 164 11.86 -1.08 6.80
N THR A 165 11.62 0.00 6.06
CA THR A 165 11.41 1.31 6.67
C THR A 165 10.13 1.35 7.50
N LEU A 166 9.02 0.79 7.01
CA LEU A 166 7.79 0.65 7.81
C LEU A 166 8.07 -0.09 9.13
N GLN A 167 8.78 -1.23 9.07
CA GLN A 167 9.13 -2.00 10.26
C GLN A 167 10.00 -1.21 11.22
N SER A 168 10.97 -0.43 10.73
CA SER A 168 11.78 0.44 11.60
C SER A 168 10.95 1.55 12.25
N CYS A 169 9.95 2.10 11.55
CA CYS A 169 9.03 3.06 12.13
C CYS A 169 8.21 2.42 13.26
N MET A 170 7.70 1.21 13.05
CA MET A 170 6.98 0.45 14.09
C MET A 170 7.84 0.21 15.34
N VAL A 171 9.12 -0.14 15.17
CA VAL A 171 10.06 -0.33 16.29
C VAL A 171 10.30 0.98 17.04
N GLU A 172 10.46 2.10 16.35
CA GLU A 172 10.63 3.40 17.00
C GLU A 172 9.36 3.88 17.71
N ILE A 173 8.18 3.64 17.15
CA ILE A 173 6.89 3.89 17.82
C ILE A 173 6.80 3.10 19.13
N MET A 174 7.22 1.83 19.12
CA MET A 174 7.28 1.00 20.32
C MET A 174 8.20 1.61 21.39
N ARG A 175 9.43 2.01 21.00
CA ARG A 175 10.38 2.68 21.90
C ARG A 175 9.86 4.00 22.45
N ALA A 176 9.15 4.74 21.61
CA ALA A 176 8.53 6.02 21.97
C ALA A 176 7.16 5.85 22.66
N LYS A 177 6.75 4.62 23.00
CA LYS A 177 5.47 4.30 23.66
C LYS A 177 4.25 4.92 22.97
N GLY A 178 4.21 4.83 21.63
CA GLY A 178 3.12 5.35 20.81
C GLY A 178 3.29 6.82 20.38
N CYS A 179 4.31 7.53 20.86
CA CYS A 179 4.58 8.90 20.43
C CYS A 179 5.10 8.93 18.99
N HIS A 180 4.71 9.97 18.24
CA HIS A 180 5.16 10.20 16.86
C HIS A 180 6.45 11.04 16.77
N ASN A 181 7.07 11.38 17.90
CA ASN A 181 8.29 12.18 17.94
C ASN A 181 9.53 11.30 17.84
N TYR A 182 9.77 10.77 16.65
CA TYR A 182 10.98 10.02 16.33
C TYR A 182 11.41 10.33 14.90
N LYS A 183 12.67 10.04 14.58
CA LYS A 183 13.19 10.17 13.22
C LYS A 183 13.11 8.82 12.52
N ILE A 184 12.70 8.82 11.26
CA ILE A 184 12.72 7.60 10.42
C ILE A 184 14.16 7.07 10.39
N PRO A 185 14.42 5.83 10.84
CA PRO A 185 15.79 5.31 10.89
C PRO A 185 16.41 5.11 9.50
N HIS A 186 17.67 5.53 9.35
CA HIS A 186 18.48 5.27 8.15
C HIS A 186 19.22 3.93 8.28
N LEU A 187 18.66 2.86 7.71
CA LEU A 187 19.19 1.50 7.83
C LEU A 187 20.34 1.16 6.86
N SER A 188 20.92 2.14 6.16
CA SER A 188 21.96 1.90 5.14
C SER A 188 21.58 0.82 4.10
N LYS A 189 20.28 0.74 3.73
CA LYS A 189 19.70 -0.35 2.93
C LYS A 189 20.44 -0.59 1.61
N ALA A 190 20.79 0.47 0.88
CA ALA A 190 21.55 0.37 -0.38
C ALA A 190 22.97 -0.20 -0.20
N MET A 191 23.59 -0.02 0.97
CA MET A 191 24.88 -0.65 1.29
C MET A 191 24.69 -2.13 1.59
N LEU A 192 23.67 -2.48 2.39
CA LEU A 192 23.36 -3.88 2.72
C LEU A 192 22.97 -4.68 1.47
N GLU A 193 22.18 -4.09 0.58
CA GLU A 193 21.75 -4.69 -0.68
C GLU A 193 22.94 -4.99 -1.59
N ARG A 194 23.87 -4.03 -1.76
CA ARG A 194 25.12 -4.25 -2.52
C ARG A 194 26.01 -5.37 -1.96
N LYS A 195 25.92 -5.64 -0.65
CA LYS A 195 26.64 -6.74 0.01
C LYS A 195 25.87 -8.06 -0.01
N GLY A 196 24.64 -8.09 -0.54
CA GLY A 196 23.77 -9.27 -0.43
C GLY A 196 23.33 -9.57 1.01
N GLN A 197 23.35 -8.57 1.89
CA GLN A 197 23.09 -8.69 3.33
C GLN A 197 21.81 -7.97 3.77
N LEU A 198 21.02 -7.43 2.82
CA LEU A 198 19.76 -6.77 3.15
C LEU A 198 18.77 -7.82 3.67
N PRO A 199 18.25 -7.68 4.90
CA PRO A 199 17.30 -8.64 5.42
C PRO A 199 15.95 -8.52 4.69
N SER A 200 15.20 -9.61 4.63
CA SER A 200 13.79 -9.58 4.20
C SER A 200 12.87 -9.05 5.30
N GLN A 201 13.29 -9.14 6.57
CA GLN A 201 12.55 -8.70 7.76
C GLN A 201 13.48 -8.14 8.83
N LEU A 202 13.07 -7.06 9.49
CA LEU A 202 13.71 -6.62 10.72
C LEU A 202 13.27 -7.49 11.90
N LYS A 203 14.23 -7.85 12.75
CA LYS A 203 13.93 -8.46 14.05
C LYS A 203 13.52 -7.36 15.02
N CYS A 204 12.46 -7.61 15.78
CA CYS A 204 12.10 -6.78 16.93
C CYS A 204 12.68 -7.43 18.19
N ASP A 205 13.22 -6.62 19.09
CA ASP A 205 13.77 -7.10 20.36
C ASP A 205 12.63 -7.62 21.26
N ALA A 206 12.77 -8.84 21.76
CA ALA A 206 11.79 -9.47 22.63
C ALA A 206 11.61 -8.69 23.95
N LEU A 207 12.68 -8.07 24.47
CA LEU A 207 12.61 -7.23 25.67
C LEU A 207 11.76 -5.99 25.39
N LEU A 208 11.98 -5.31 24.26
CA LEU A 208 11.16 -4.17 23.86
C LEU A 208 9.67 -4.55 23.72
N VAL A 209 9.37 -5.73 23.15
CA VAL A 209 8.00 -6.23 23.08
C VAL A 209 7.40 -6.39 24.48
N GLN A 210 8.12 -7.02 25.41
CA GLN A 210 7.67 -7.20 26.79
C GLN A 210 7.49 -5.88 27.54
N GLU A 211 8.39 -4.92 27.35
CA GLU A 211 8.29 -3.57 27.93
C GLU A 211 7.05 -2.85 27.44
N VAL A 212 6.75 -2.90 26.13
CA VAL A 212 5.54 -2.29 25.56
C VAL A 212 4.28 -2.98 26.06
N LEU A 213 4.25 -4.31 26.12
CA LEU A 213 3.11 -5.04 26.67
C LEU A 213 2.86 -4.63 28.13
N SER A 214 3.91 -4.60 28.96
CA SER A 214 3.82 -4.18 30.36
C SER A 214 3.34 -2.74 30.50
N TYR A 215 3.79 -1.84 29.61
CA TYR A 215 3.33 -0.45 29.58
C TYR A 215 1.84 -0.35 29.23
N LEU A 216 1.37 -1.12 28.25
CA LEU A 216 -0.04 -1.14 27.85
C LEU A 216 -0.93 -1.72 28.96
N ASP A 217 -0.49 -2.79 29.63
CA ASP A 217 -1.22 -3.42 30.73
C ASP A 217 -1.33 -2.51 31.95
N GLY A 218 -0.28 -1.73 32.25
CA GLY A 218 -0.26 -0.76 33.35
C GLY A 218 -0.91 0.60 33.02
N SER A 219 -1.39 0.80 31.79
CA SER A 219 -2.05 2.05 31.34
C SER A 219 -3.58 1.92 31.24
N ASN A 220 -4.15 0.76 31.58
CA ASN A 220 -5.59 0.53 31.75
C ASN A 220 -6.00 0.70 33.22
#